data_AF-A0A3L7SQN7-F1
#
_entry.id   AF-A0A3L7SQN7-F1
#
_cell.length_a   1.000
_cell.length_b   1.000
_cell.length_c   1.000
_cell.angle_alpha   90.00
_cell.angle_beta   90.00
_cell.angle_gamma   90.00
#
_symmetry.space_group_name_H-M   'P 1'
#
loop_
_entity.id
_entity.type
_entity.pdbx_description
1 polymer ?
#
loop_
_entity_poly.entity_id
_entity_poly.type
_entity_poly.pdbx_seq_one_letter_code
_entity_poly.pdbx_strand_id
1 'polypeptide(L)'
;MTIPTARRGITLMEVLISIGILAIGLTSVVSLVPAGQSQAARAVVLDRAATAAANGLADAVTFGLTRADSVVISGTSASINGAVWVFDPAIQRIEADRGAAPLSSWPNGNFPNAVGAMLKTTGIYSSAGPPSGVAAPWQATRLYTQNRDDVVLAPGTGADDPPINTQISGVRAFQGRMSSLYSLALADNFGERPPVAGDVAKLTVVVFHNRTSTDETGLTVPAFYDDATESLRMNVADIPAGRTFKEIIHPGVVIYDPEKAGRFAQYQRWSQILMASVDDSAVGGTIRAFVTFASPRPNPGSTVRVLLDSVGMAEQMIVVEGSSAYSR
;
A
#
# COMPACT_ATOMS: atom_id res chain seq x y z
N MET A 1 -57.83 -52.61 -24.26
CA MET A 1 -57.04 -52.65 -25.51
C MET A 1 -56.05 -51.50 -25.46
N THR A 2 -54.80 -51.77 -25.12
CA THR A 2 -53.74 -50.77 -24.95
C THR A 2 -52.93 -50.66 -26.24
N ILE A 3 -52.97 -49.50 -26.89
CA ILE A 3 -52.18 -49.26 -28.10
C ILE A 3 -50.71 -49.11 -27.69
N PRO A 4 -49.77 -49.91 -28.25
CA PRO A 4 -48.36 -49.75 -27.95
C PRO A 4 -47.86 -48.43 -28.54
N THR A 5 -47.50 -47.49 -27.67
CA THR A 5 -46.92 -46.20 -28.07
C THR A 5 -45.54 -46.44 -28.69
N ALA A 6 -45.43 -46.18 -30.00
CA ALA A 6 -44.17 -46.28 -30.73
C ALA A 6 -43.14 -45.32 -30.11
N ARG A 7 -42.02 -45.87 -29.62
CA ARG A 7 -40.91 -45.07 -29.11
C ARG A 7 -40.25 -44.36 -30.28
N ARG A 8 -40.24 -43.02 -30.27
CA ARG A 8 -39.46 -42.23 -31.22
C ARG A 8 -37.97 -42.51 -30.99
N GLY A 9 -37.28 -43.02 -32.01
CA GLY A 9 -35.83 -43.16 -31.97
C GLY A 9 -35.15 -41.80 -32.05
N ILE A 10 -34.18 -41.55 -31.19
CA ILE A 10 -33.31 -40.37 -31.28
C ILE A 10 -32.41 -40.56 -32.50
N THR A 11 -32.33 -39.56 -33.35
CA THR A 11 -31.47 -39.58 -34.54
C THR A 11 -30.02 -39.26 -34.16
N LEU A 12 -29.08 -39.84 -34.89
CA LEU A 12 -27.65 -39.57 -34.70
C LEU A 12 -27.32 -38.06 -34.88
N MET A 13 -28.10 -37.35 -35.70
CA MET A 13 -27.98 -35.90 -35.89
C MET A 13 -28.33 -35.11 -34.62
N GLU A 14 -29.41 -35.45 -33.91
CA GLU A 14 -29.79 -34.79 -32.65
C GLU A 14 -28.72 -34.97 -31.56
N VAL A 15 -28.10 -36.16 -31.50
CA VAL A 15 -26.99 -36.44 -30.57
C VAL A 15 -25.75 -35.60 -30.91
N LEU A 16 -25.36 -35.51 -32.19
CA LEU A 16 -24.21 -34.70 -32.59
C LEU A 16 -24.42 -33.20 -32.34
N ILE A 17 -25.63 -32.68 -32.59
CA ILE A 17 -25.98 -31.28 -32.27
C ILE A 17 -25.89 -31.05 -30.75
N SER A 18 -26.37 -31.99 -29.94
CA SER A 18 -26.30 -31.90 -28.48
C SER A 18 -24.86 -31.92 -27.96
N ILE A 19 -24.00 -32.78 -28.52
CA ILE A 19 -22.55 -32.80 -28.20
C ILE A 19 -21.88 -31.50 -28.62
N GLY A 20 -22.21 -30.94 -29.79
CA GLY A 20 -21.66 -29.66 -30.26
C GLY A 20 -22.02 -28.49 -29.34
N ILE A 21 -23.29 -28.37 -28.94
CA ILE A 21 -23.76 -27.33 -28.02
C ILE A 21 -23.11 -27.52 -26.63
N LEU A 22 -23.03 -28.75 -26.14
CA LEU A 22 -22.36 -29.06 -24.85
C LEU A 22 -20.87 -28.69 -24.88
N ALA A 23 -20.16 -29.01 -25.96
CA ALA A 23 -18.74 -28.68 -26.11
C ALA A 23 -18.50 -27.17 -26.14
N ILE A 24 -19.34 -26.40 -26.86
CA ILE A 24 -19.28 -24.93 -26.86
C ILE A 24 -19.57 -24.37 -25.46
N GLY A 25 -20.59 -24.89 -24.77
CA GLY A 25 -20.95 -24.49 -23.41
C GLY A 25 -19.82 -24.74 -22.40
N LEU A 26 -19.23 -25.93 -22.41
CA LEU A 26 -18.10 -26.26 -21.53
C LEU A 26 -16.85 -25.43 -21.85
N THR A 27 -16.54 -25.21 -23.13
CA THR A 27 -15.40 -24.37 -23.54
C THR A 27 -15.58 -22.93 -23.08
N SER A 28 -16.79 -22.38 -23.16
CA SER A 28 -17.15 -21.06 -22.62
C SER A 28 -16.92 -20.98 -21.11
N VAL A 29 -17.37 -21.97 -20.33
CA VAL A 29 -17.14 -22.01 -18.87
C VAL A 29 -15.65 -22.12 -18.54
N VAL A 30 -14.88 -22.95 -19.25
CA VAL A 30 -13.42 -23.08 -19.06
C VAL A 30 -12.70 -21.75 -19.32
N SER A 31 -13.14 -20.95 -20.30
CA SER A 31 -12.56 -19.63 -20.58
C SER A 31 -12.71 -18.61 -19.44
N LEU A 32 -13.67 -18.81 -18.51
CA LEU A 32 -13.88 -17.95 -17.35
C LEU A 32 -12.97 -18.30 -16.16
N VAL A 33 -12.36 -19.50 -16.14
CA VAL A 33 -11.56 -19.97 -15.00
C VAL A 33 -10.36 -19.07 -14.69
N PRO A 34 -9.52 -18.64 -15.66
CA PRO A 34 -8.39 -17.76 -15.37
C PRO A 34 -8.81 -16.38 -14.84
N ALA A 35 -9.91 -15.85 -15.36
CA ALA A 35 -10.48 -14.58 -14.88
C ALA A 35 -10.97 -14.71 -13.43
N GLY A 36 -11.67 -15.81 -13.10
CA GLY A 36 -12.10 -16.11 -11.74
C GLY A 36 -10.94 -16.27 -10.76
N GLN A 37 -9.88 -16.98 -11.15
CA GLN A 37 -8.66 -17.12 -10.34
C GLN A 37 -7.98 -15.78 -10.06
N SER A 38 -7.84 -14.92 -11.08
CA SER A 38 -7.25 -13.59 -10.94
C SER A 38 -8.01 -12.71 -9.94
N GLN A 39 -9.35 -12.68 -10.03
CA GLN A 39 -10.18 -11.91 -9.10
C GLN A 39 -10.18 -12.52 -7.68
N ALA A 40 -10.19 -13.84 -7.54
CA ALA A 40 -10.10 -14.51 -6.25
C ALA A 40 -8.76 -14.22 -5.55
N ALA A 41 -7.63 -14.30 -6.28
CA ALA A 41 -6.32 -13.96 -5.76
C ALA A 41 -6.27 -12.50 -5.28
N ARG A 42 -6.81 -11.57 -6.07
CA ARG A 42 -6.89 -10.15 -5.70
C ARG A 42 -7.76 -9.91 -4.46
N ALA A 43 -8.92 -10.56 -4.36
CA ALA A 43 -9.79 -10.45 -3.19
C ALA A 43 -9.08 -10.90 -1.91
N VAL A 44 -8.31 -12.01 -1.96
CA VAL A 44 -7.49 -12.49 -0.83
C VAL A 44 -6.39 -11.50 -0.44
N VAL A 45 -5.74 -10.84 -1.42
CA VAL A 45 -4.75 -9.79 -1.14
C VAL A 45 -5.38 -8.59 -0.43
N LEU A 46 -6.56 -8.14 -0.87
CA LEU A 46 -7.27 -6.99 -0.29
C LEU A 46 -7.81 -7.25 1.12
N ASP A 47 -8.39 -8.43 1.36
CA ASP A 47 -8.88 -8.87 2.69
C ASP A 47 -7.74 -8.92 3.73
N ARG A 48 -6.59 -9.47 3.32
CA ARG A 48 -5.37 -9.47 4.14
C ARG A 48 -4.80 -8.07 4.33
N ALA A 49 -4.84 -7.21 3.31
CA ALA A 49 -4.36 -5.83 3.42
C ALA A 49 -5.21 -5.04 4.43
N ALA A 50 -6.53 -5.23 4.44
CA ALA A 50 -7.42 -4.63 5.44
C ALA A 50 -7.10 -5.12 6.86
N THR A 51 -6.88 -6.43 7.04
CA THR A 51 -6.49 -7.02 8.33
C THR A 51 -5.12 -6.50 8.80
N ALA A 52 -4.13 -6.44 7.90
CA ALA A 52 -2.80 -5.93 8.20
C ALA A 52 -2.79 -4.43 8.52
N ALA A 53 -3.64 -3.63 7.87
CA ALA A 53 -3.77 -2.21 8.16
C ALA A 53 -4.42 -1.97 9.54
N ALA A 54 -5.45 -2.76 9.89
CA ALA A 54 -6.10 -2.71 11.20
C ALA A 54 -5.15 -3.12 12.33
N ASN A 55 -4.42 -4.23 12.17
CA ASN A 55 -3.39 -4.65 13.14
C ASN A 55 -2.28 -3.59 13.24
N GLY A 56 -1.83 -3.05 12.11
CA GLY A 56 -0.85 -1.97 12.06
C GLY A 56 -1.23 -0.75 12.91
N LEU A 57 -2.51 -0.35 12.93
CA LEU A 57 -2.96 0.77 13.78
C LEU A 57 -2.77 0.48 15.28
N ALA A 58 -3.09 -0.74 15.73
CA ALA A 58 -2.89 -1.14 17.13
C ALA A 58 -1.38 -1.32 17.46
N ASP A 59 -0.62 -1.89 16.54
CA ASP A 59 0.82 -2.06 16.62
C ASP A 59 1.54 -0.72 16.73
N ALA A 60 1.15 0.29 15.95
CA ALA A 60 1.74 1.63 15.99
C ALA A 60 1.69 2.28 17.38
N VAL A 61 0.56 2.11 18.09
CA VAL A 61 0.41 2.51 19.49
C VAL A 61 1.32 1.66 20.38
N THR A 62 1.31 0.33 20.17
CA THR A 62 2.06 -0.66 20.98
C THR A 62 3.59 -0.56 20.85
N PHE A 63 4.11 0.03 19.77
CA PHE A 63 5.55 0.31 19.60
C PHE A 63 5.94 1.76 19.94
N GLY A 64 4.95 2.62 20.20
CA GLY A 64 5.18 4.01 20.62
C GLY A 64 5.38 5.00 19.48
N LEU A 65 4.90 4.71 18.26
CA LEU A 65 4.89 5.68 17.15
C LEU A 65 4.05 6.93 17.47
N THR A 66 3.12 6.79 18.43
CA THR A 66 2.27 7.85 19.00
C THR A 66 2.98 8.75 20.01
N ARG A 67 4.15 8.34 20.51
CA ARG A 67 4.89 9.03 21.57
C ARG A 67 6.00 9.88 20.95
N ALA A 68 5.87 11.21 21.00
CA ALA A 68 6.89 12.12 20.45
C ALA A 68 8.29 11.84 21.04
N ASP A 69 8.36 11.50 22.33
CA ASP A 69 9.60 11.15 23.03
C ASP A 69 10.23 9.83 22.55
N SER A 70 9.50 8.95 21.87
CA SER A 70 10.00 7.65 21.37
C SER A 70 10.52 7.71 19.93
N VAL A 71 10.44 8.88 19.29
CA VAL A 71 10.77 9.09 17.88
C VAL A 71 12.12 9.83 17.73
N VAL A 72 12.84 9.50 16.66
CA VAL A 72 13.97 10.26 16.09
C VAL A 72 13.54 10.74 14.71
N ILE A 73 13.71 12.02 14.41
CA ILE A 73 13.32 12.64 13.14
C ILE A 73 14.53 12.97 12.26
N SER A 74 14.34 12.96 10.93
CA SER A 74 15.40 13.26 9.96
C SER A 74 15.68 14.74 9.84
N GLY A 75 16.93 15.03 9.51
CA GLY A 75 17.33 16.25 8.86
C GLY A 75 17.47 17.47 9.76
N THR A 76 18.45 18.30 9.41
CA THR A 76 18.56 19.70 9.82
C THR A 76 17.84 20.63 8.84
N SER A 77 16.92 20.10 8.02
CA SER A 77 16.25 20.87 6.97
C SER A 77 15.48 22.02 7.60
N ALA A 78 15.90 23.25 7.31
CA ALA A 78 15.42 24.48 7.96
C ALA A 78 13.95 24.84 7.61
N SER A 79 13.22 23.91 6.99
CA SER A 79 11.76 23.89 6.91
C SER A 79 11.25 22.88 7.94
N ILE A 80 11.08 23.33 9.19
CA ILE A 80 10.48 22.55 10.31
C ILE A 80 8.96 22.31 10.07
N ASN A 81 8.48 22.78 8.91
CA ASN A 81 7.10 22.78 8.44
C ASN A 81 6.51 21.41 8.07
N GLY A 82 7.26 20.32 8.31
CA GLY A 82 6.80 18.96 8.09
C GLY A 82 5.79 18.49 9.14
N ALA A 83 4.52 18.88 8.98
CA ALA A 83 3.40 18.41 9.80
C ALA A 83 3.11 16.89 9.70
N VAL A 84 3.91 16.15 8.93
CA VAL A 84 3.70 14.75 8.59
C VAL A 84 4.98 13.99 8.86
N TRP A 85 4.98 13.21 9.93
CA TRP A 85 5.98 12.17 10.13
C TRP A 85 5.64 10.97 9.25
N VAL A 86 6.63 10.42 8.56
CA VAL A 86 6.53 9.13 7.88
C VAL A 86 7.50 8.18 8.57
N PHE A 87 7.15 6.89 8.67
CA PHE A 87 8.03 5.82 9.14
C PHE A 87 8.03 4.72 8.09
N ASP A 88 9.14 4.59 7.35
CA ASP A 88 9.25 3.64 6.24
C ASP A 88 10.47 2.71 6.39
N PRO A 89 10.30 1.46 6.86
CA PRO A 89 11.39 0.50 7.09
C PRO A 89 12.15 0.13 5.81
N ALA A 90 11.50 0.21 4.64
CA ALA A 90 12.10 -0.17 3.38
C ALA A 90 13.20 0.84 3.01
N ILE A 91 12.99 2.11 3.32
CA ILE A 91 13.98 3.16 3.07
C ILE A 91 15.10 3.10 4.11
N GLN A 92 14.81 2.83 5.38
CA GLN A 92 15.85 2.61 6.40
C GLN A 92 16.84 1.52 6.00
N ARG A 93 16.33 0.44 5.38
CA ARG A 93 17.15 -0.62 4.81
C ARG A 93 18.00 -0.11 3.65
N ILE A 94 17.43 0.61 2.68
CA ILE A 94 18.18 1.12 1.51
C ILE A 94 19.29 2.08 1.96
N GLU A 95 19.04 2.97 2.92
CA GLU A 95 20.07 3.84 3.49
C GLU A 95 21.18 3.04 4.19
N ALA A 96 20.82 2.01 4.98
CA ALA A 96 21.78 1.13 5.63
C ALA A 96 22.61 0.28 4.64
N ASP A 97 21.99 -0.26 3.59
CA ASP A 97 22.65 -1.04 2.53
C ASP A 97 23.60 -0.14 1.70
N ARG A 98 23.35 1.18 1.64
CA ARG A 98 24.28 2.19 1.07
C ARG A 98 25.39 2.63 2.03
N GLY A 99 25.38 2.19 3.29
CA GLY A 99 26.29 2.68 4.33
C GLY A 99 26.09 4.15 4.70
N ALA A 100 24.94 4.74 4.34
CA ALA A 100 24.59 6.10 4.69
C ALA A 100 24.25 6.18 6.19
N ALA A 101 24.45 7.35 6.80
CA ALA A 101 23.87 7.58 8.11
C ALA A 101 22.34 7.47 8.00
N PRO A 102 21.64 6.83 8.96
CA PRO A 102 20.19 6.77 8.96
C PRO A 102 19.66 8.18 8.79
N LEU A 103 18.63 8.35 7.95
CA LEU A 103 17.91 9.60 7.74
C LEU A 103 18.68 10.71 7.01
N SER A 104 19.90 10.47 6.52
CA SER A 104 20.72 11.51 5.89
C SER A 104 20.23 11.95 4.51
N SER A 105 19.50 11.08 3.79
CA SER A 105 18.88 11.39 2.49
C SER A 105 17.36 11.62 2.59
N TRP A 106 16.77 11.44 3.77
CA TRP A 106 15.33 11.23 3.89
C TRP A 106 14.53 12.49 4.30
N PRO A 107 13.32 12.75 3.74
CA PRO A 107 12.59 12.00 2.70
C PRO A 107 12.67 12.64 1.30
N ASN A 108 13.89 12.92 0.82
CA ASN A 108 14.04 13.68 -0.43
C ASN A 108 13.49 12.92 -1.64
N GLY A 109 12.73 13.63 -2.48
CA GLY A 109 12.08 13.10 -3.68
C GLY A 109 10.77 12.36 -3.41
N ASN A 110 10.80 11.29 -2.61
CA ASN A 110 9.67 10.35 -2.45
C ASN A 110 8.48 10.91 -1.65
N PHE A 111 8.73 11.70 -0.58
CA PHE A 111 7.66 12.32 0.21
C PHE A 111 7.97 13.81 0.47
N PRO A 112 7.78 14.70 -0.54
CA PRO A 112 8.00 16.14 -0.35
C PRO A 112 7.09 16.68 0.75
N ASN A 113 7.58 17.63 1.56
CA ASN A 113 6.86 18.19 2.72
C ASN A 113 6.55 17.20 3.87
N ALA A 114 7.09 15.98 3.84
CA ALA A 114 7.13 15.07 5.00
C ALA A 114 8.47 15.14 5.73
N VAL A 115 8.52 14.53 6.93
CA VAL A 115 9.72 14.29 7.73
C VAL A 115 9.79 12.80 8.11
N GLY A 116 10.81 12.09 7.64
CA GLY A 116 11.93 11.77 8.53
C GLY A 116 11.86 10.80 9.71
N ALA A 117 10.74 10.22 10.13
CA ALA A 117 10.67 9.56 11.44
C ALA A 117 11.17 8.09 11.52
N MET A 118 11.83 7.75 12.64
CA MET A 118 12.22 6.40 13.10
C MET A 118 11.92 6.24 14.59
N LEU A 119 11.70 5.02 15.09
CA LEU A 119 11.69 4.78 16.54
C LEU A 119 13.11 4.83 17.11
N LYS A 120 13.25 5.22 18.37
CA LYS A 120 14.45 4.98 19.19
C LYS A 120 14.61 3.48 19.43
N THR A 121 15.84 3.01 19.63
CA THR A 121 16.14 1.59 19.98
C THR A 121 15.35 1.03 21.16
N THR A 122 14.93 1.90 22.09
CA THR A 122 14.16 1.56 23.29
C THR A 122 12.63 1.59 23.12
N GLY A 123 12.10 2.04 21.97
CA GLY A 123 10.66 2.09 21.68
C GLY A 123 9.86 2.83 22.76
N ILE A 124 8.74 2.27 23.22
CA ILE A 124 7.96 2.81 24.36
C ILE A 124 8.80 3.03 25.62
N TYR A 125 9.81 2.20 25.88
CA TYR A 125 10.68 2.32 27.06
C TYR A 125 11.80 3.35 26.88
N SER A 126 11.73 4.18 25.83
CA SER A 126 12.61 5.34 25.70
C SER A 126 12.34 6.35 26.81
N SER A 127 13.38 6.69 27.56
CA SER A 127 13.33 7.82 28.47
C SER A 127 13.16 9.13 27.70
N ALA A 128 12.40 10.07 28.27
CA ALA A 128 12.24 11.43 27.74
C ALA A 128 13.50 12.31 27.91
N GLY A 129 14.63 11.71 28.32
CA GLY A 129 15.91 12.41 28.43
C GLY A 129 16.49 12.77 27.06
N PRO A 130 17.45 13.72 26.99
CA PRO A 130 18.11 14.07 25.75
C PRO A 130 18.74 12.80 25.16
N PRO A 131 18.34 12.40 23.93
CA PRO A 131 18.66 11.07 23.46
C PRO A 131 20.14 10.94 23.12
N SER A 132 20.73 9.80 23.50
CA SER A 132 21.60 9.13 22.53
C SER A 132 20.74 8.88 21.29
N GLY A 133 20.88 9.72 20.26
CA GLY A 133 20.02 9.82 19.07
C GLY A 133 20.11 8.61 18.12
N VAL A 134 20.28 7.42 18.67
CA VAL A 134 20.43 6.15 17.97
C VAL A 134 19.04 5.65 17.60
N ALA A 135 18.67 5.87 16.34
CA ALA A 135 17.51 5.24 15.74
C ALA A 135 17.60 3.70 15.87
N ALA A 136 16.44 3.05 15.98
CA ALA A 136 16.34 1.61 15.96
C ALA A 136 16.95 1.06 14.66
N PRO A 137 17.73 -0.04 14.70
CA PRO A 137 18.26 -0.66 13.50
C PRO A 137 17.10 -1.14 12.61
N TRP A 138 17.25 -1.05 11.28
CA TRP A 138 16.16 -1.39 10.35
C TRP A 138 15.66 -2.83 10.50
N GLN A 139 16.49 -3.74 11.01
CA GLN A 139 16.11 -5.10 11.33
C GLN A 139 15.07 -5.18 12.46
N ALA A 140 15.12 -4.26 13.42
CA ALA A 140 14.10 -4.14 14.46
C ALA A 140 12.83 -3.47 13.92
N THR A 141 12.96 -2.45 13.06
CA THR A 141 11.79 -1.78 12.47
C THR A 141 11.04 -2.66 11.48
N ARG A 142 11.75 -3.57 10.82
CA ARG A 142 11.19 -4.67 10.03
C ARG A 142 10.24 -5.58 10.83
N LEU A 143 10.49 -5.83 12.12
CA LEU A 143 9.69 -6.77 12.92
C LEU A 143 8.25 -6.31 13.17
N TYR A 144 8.01 -4.99 13.22
CA TYR A 144 6.68 -4.43 13.40
C TYR A 144 6.02 -3.94 12.09
N THR A 145 6.79 -3.88 11.00
CA THR A 145 6.30 -3.41 9.70
C THR A 145 6.06 -4.52 8.68
N GLN A 146 6.63 -5.71 8.88
CA GLN A 146 6.33 -6.89 8.07
C GLN A 146 5.47 -7.85 8.88
N ASN A 147 4.41 -8.35 8.27
CA ASN A 147 3.54 -9.30 8.94
C ASN A 147 4.33 -10.59 9.26
N ARG A 148 4.45 -10.91 10.55
CA ARG A 148 5.24 -12.04 11.05
C ARG A 148 4.75 -13.40 10.52
N ASP A 149 3.47 -13.51 10.21
CA ASP A 149 2.87 -14.75 9.69
C ASP A 149 3.10 -14.92 8.17
N ASP A 150 3.71 -13.93 7.51
CA ASP A 150 3.89 -13.89 6.06
C ASP A 150 5.23 -14.53 5.64
N VAL A 151 5.29 -15.86 5.72
CA VAL A 151 6.46 -16.65 5.30
C VAL A 151 6.56 -16.66 3.78
N VAL A 152 7.53 -15.92 3.25
CA VAL A 152 7.80 -15.83 1.80
C VAL A 152 8.13 -17.21 1.22
N LEU A 153 7.23 -17.74 0.40
CA LEU A 153 7.50 -18.89 -0.46
C LEU A 153 8.09 -18.45 -1.80
N ALA A 154 8.83 -19.34 -2.45
CA ALA A 154 9.05 -19.22 -3.89
C ALA A 154 7.70 -19.38 -4.60
N PRO A 155 7.41 -18.59 -5.66
CA PRO A 155 6.25 -18.85 -6.51
C PRO A 155 6.37 -20.25 -7.15
N GLY A 156 5.22 -20.80 -7.55
CA GLY A 156 5.20 -22.02 -8.36
C GLY A 156 5.98 -21.84 -9.67
N THR A 157 6.48 -22.93 -10.21
CA THR A 157 7.23 -22.95 -11.47
C THR A 157 6.34 -22.78 -12.71
N GLY A 158 5.05 -23.08 -12.61
CA GLY A 158 4.07 -22.95 -13.68
C GLY A 158 3.13 -21.75 -13.49
N ALA A 159 2.64 -21.19 -14.60
CA ALA A 159 1.59 -20.17 -14.58
C ALA A 159 0.25 -20.69 -14.03
N ASP A 160 0.02 -22.00 -14.13
CA ASP A 160 -1.17 -22.71 -13.62
C ASP A 160 -0.97 -23.30 -12.21
N ASP A 161 0.20 -23.10 -11.58
CA ASP A 161 0.42 -23.60 -10.23
C ASP A 161 -0.51 -22.87 -9.25
N PRO A 162 -1.43 -23.58 -8.55
CA PRO A 162 -2.35 -22.94 -7.64
C PRO A 162 -1.58 -22.25 -6.50
N PRO A 163 -2.07 -21.14 -5.94
CA PRO A 163 -1.43 -20.47 -4.82
C PRO A 163 -1.27 -21.47 -3.66
N ILE A 164 -0.02 -21.90 -3.44
CA ILE A 164 0.30 -23.00 -2.53
C ILE A 164 0.06 -22.51 -1.09
N ASN A 165 -1.12 -22.84 -0.55
CA ASN A 165 -1.48 -22.65 0.84
C ASN A 165 -0.82 -23.74 1.70
N THR A 166 0.51 -23.82 1.68
CA THR A 166 1.27 -24.72 2.54
C THR A 166 1.26 -24.19 3.97
N GLN A 167 0.95 -25.08 4.90
CA GLN A 167 1.21 -24.80 6.31
C GLN A 167 2.62 -25.27 6.64
N ILE A 168 3.50 -24.32 6.99
CA ILE A 168 4.82 -24.64 7.54
C ILE A 168 4.69 -24.46 9.05
N SER A 169 4.83 -25.56 9.80
CA SER A 169 4.70 -25.57 11.27
C SER A 169 3.37 -24.99 11.79
N GLY A 170 2.27 -25.20 11.05
CA GLY A 170 0.93 -24.70 11.39
C GLY A 170 0.64 -23.25 10.97
N VAL A 171 1.64 -22.49 10.54
CA VAL A 171 1.46 -21.14 9.98
C VAL A 171 1.16 -21.26 8.50
N ARG A 172 0.10 -20.60 8.01
CA ARG A 172 -0.24 -20.56 6.58
C ARG A 172 0.76 -19.67 5.84
N ALA A 173 1.76 -20.30 5.22
CA ALA A 173 2.63 -19.60 4.28
C ALA A 173 1.82 -19.22 3.03
N PHE A 174 2.10 -18.04 2.49
CA PHE A 174 1.50 -17.53 1.27
C PHE A 174 2.61 -16.85 0.46
N GLN A 175 2.33 -16.43 -0.77
CA GLN A 175 3.29 -15.66 -1.57
C GLN A 175 3.56 -14.25 -1.03
N GLY A 176 3.05 -13.93 0.16
CA GLY A 176 2.95 -12.59 0.66
C GLY A 176 4.31 -12.01 1.06
N ARG A 177 4.39 -10.72 0.79
CA ARG A 177 5.43 -9.81 1.25
C ARG A 177 4.69 -8.55 1.72
N MET A 178 3.74 -8.75 2.63
CA MET A 178 2.95 -7.68 3.22
C MET A 178 3.86 -6.84 4.11
N SER A 179 3.96 -5.57 3.76
CA SER A 179 4.70 -4.57 4.54
C SER A 179 3.85 -3.33 4.75
N SER A 180 4.13 -2.60 5.83
CA SER A 180 3.47 -1.34 6.16
C SER A 180 4.43 -0.15 6.16
N LEU A 181 3.90 1.00 5.76
CA LEU A 181 4.43 2.34 6.05
C LEU A 181 3.46 2.99 7.02
N TYR A 182 3.99 3.69 8.01
CA TYR A 182 3.20 4.47 8.96
C TYR A 182 3.39 5.94 8.66
N SER A 183 2.38 6.74 8.94
CA SER A 183 2.55 8.19 9.00
C SER A 183 1.70 8.79 10.10
N LEU A 184 2.21 9.85 10.73
CA LEU A 184 1.50 10.65 11.70
C LEU A 184 1.42 12.08 11.20
N ALA A 185 0.22 12.52 10.80
CA ALA A 185 -0.05 13.89 10.39
C ALA A 185 -0.74 14.65 11.52
N LEU A 186 -0.30 15.86 11.84
CA LEU A 186 -1.02 16.71 12.79
C LEU A 186 -2.45 16.99 12.32
N ALA A 187 -3.38 17.14 13.26
CA ALA A 187 -4.74 17.53 12.91
C ALA A 187 -4.73 18.96 12.32
N ASP A 188 -4.15 19.91 13.04
CA ASP A 188 -4.13 21.32 12.62
C ASP A 188 -3.51 21.54 11.23
N ASN A 189 -2.51 20.72 10.85
CA ASN A 189 -1.81 20.66 9.55
C ASN A 189 -1.48 22.04 8.96
N PHE A 190 -1.21 23.02 9.82
CA PHE A 190 -0.66 24.30 9.39
C PHE A 190 0.76 24.13 8.83
N GLY A 191 1.43 23.01 9.15
CA GLY A 191 2.78 22.76 8.65
C GLY A 191 3.76 23.76 9.24
N GLU A 192 3.70 23.99 10.55
CA GLU A 192 4.57 24.97 11.24
C GLU A 192 5.40 24.33 12.36
N ARG A 193 5.07 23.10 12.77
CA ARG A 193 5.71 22.40 13.89
C ARG A 193 5.56 20.88 13.79
N PRO A 194 6.49 20.10 14.37
CA PRO A 194 6.29 18.67 14.59
C PRO A 194 5.18 18.40 15.64
N PRO A 195 4.53 17.22 15.59
CA PRO A 195 3.67 16.74 16.66
C PRO A 195 4.32 16.76 18.06
N VAL A 196 3.59 17.28 19.04
CA VAL A 196 3.95 17.28 20.47
C VAL A 196 2.87 16.62 21.32
N ALA A 197 3.22 16.27 22.56
CA ALA A 197 2.30 15.66 23.52
C ALA A 197 0.98 16.45 23.67
N GLY A 198 -0.14 15.74 23.56
CA GLY A 198 -1.49 16.32 23.66
C GLY A 198 -2.08 16.80 22.34
N ASP A 199 -1.30 16.87 21.26
CA ASP A 199 -1.85 17.17 19.93
C ASP A 199 -2.82 16.09 19.46
N VAL A 200 -3.89 16.49 18.77
CA VAL A 200 -4.67 15.55 17.97
C VAL A 200 -3.94 15.34 16.65
N ALA A 201 -3.79 14.08 16.24
CA ALA A 201 -3.11 13.70 15.01
C ALA A 201 -3.87 12.57 14.30
N LYS A 202 -3.70 12.46 12.99
CA LYS A 202 -4.13 11.31 12.20
C LYS A 202 -2.96 10.35 12.01
N LEU A 203 -3.11 9.15 12.54
CA LEU A 203 -2.27 8.00 12.23
C LEU A 203 -2.83 7.33 10.97
N THR A 204 -2.00 7.15 9.96
CA THR A 204 -2.32 6.38 8.74
C THR A 204 -1.34 5.21 8.60
N VAL A 205 -1.84 4.04 8.25
CA VAL A 205 -1.06 2.85 7.90
C VAL A 205 -1.33 2.52 6.44
N VAL A 206 -0.30 2.56 5.60
CA VAL A 206 -0.37 2.14 4.20
C VAL A 206 0.22 0.74 4.09
N VAL A 207 -0.54 -0.20 3.50
CA VAL A 207 -0.11 -1.59 3.31
C VAL A 207 0.25 -1.84 1.85
N PHE A 208 1.35 -2.55 1.66
CA PHE A 208 1.89 -2.93 0.37
C PHE A 208 2.04 -4.45 0.24
N HIS A 209 1.87 -4.96 -0.97
CA HIS A 209 2.02 -6.37 -1.30
C HIS A 209 3.11 -6.55 -2.36
N ASN A 210 4.16 -7.32 -2.09
CA ASN A 210 5.34 -7.47 -2.96
C ASN A 210 6.22 -6.22 -3.12
N ARG A 211 6.13 -5.28 -2.17
CA ARG A 211 6.97 -4.08 -2.12
C ARG A 211 8.45 -4.44 -2.19
N THR A 212 9.14 -3.86 -3.16
CA THR A 212 10.59 -4.04 -3.32
C THR A 212 11.34 -3.06 -2.40
N SER A 213 12.35 -3.53 -1.67
CA SER A 213 13.12 -2.74 -0.69
C SER A 213 14.61 -2.69 -1.00
N THR A 214 14.97 -2.83 -2.28
CA THR A 214 16.36 -2.86 -2.77
C THR A 214 16.75 -1.60 -3.54
N ASP A 215 15.78 -0.79 -3.98
CA ASP A 215 16.02 0.47 -4.69
C ASP A 215 14.91 1.48 -4.35
N GLU A 216 15.28 2.76 -4.28
CA GLU A 216 14.39 3.90 -4.04
C GLU A 216 13.54 4.24 -5.27
N THR A 217 14.05 3.99 -6.48
CA THR A 217 13.33 4.26 -7.74
C THR A 217 12.03 3.46 -7.85
N GLY A 218 11.94 2.33 -7.15
CA GLY A 218 10.79 1.44 -7.10
C GLY A 218 9.79 1.73 -5.97
N LEU A 219 9.87 2.86 -5.27
CA LEU A 219 8.99 3.15 -4.12
C LEU A 219 7.79 4.04 -4.47
N THR A 220 8.02 5.11 -5.25
CA THR A 220 6.94 6.00 -5.71
C THR A 220 7.16 6.45 -7.15
N VAL A 221 6.08 6.72 -7.86
CA VAL A 221 6.11 7.32 -9.21
C VAL A 221 5.41 8.68 -9.17
N PRO A 222 6.02 9.76 -9.70
CA PRO A 222 5.34 11.04 -9.83
C PRO A 222 4.14 10.93 -10.78
N ALA A 223 3.05 11.60 -10.43
CA ALA A 223 1.92 11.82 -11.33
C ALA A 223 1.35 13.23 -11.11
N PHE A 224 0.64 13.74 -12.10
CA PHE A 224 -0.09 15.01 -12.01
C PHE A 224 -1.59 14.72 -11.91
N TYR A 225 -2.28 15.30 -10.92
CA TYR A 225 -3.73 15.13 -10.76
C TYR A 225 -4.50 16.28 -11.42
N ASP A 226 -5.29 15.95 -12.44
CA ASP A 226 -6.18 16.85 -13.15
C ASP A 226 -7.64 16.68 -12.68
N ASP A 227 -8.08 17.58 -11.81
CA ASP A 227 -9.43 17.60 -11.23
C ASP A 227 -10.54 17.84 -12.26
N ALA A 228 -10.24 18.53 -13.37
CA ALA A 228 -11.23 18.81 -14.41
C ALA A 228 -11.62 17.57 -15.23
N THR A 229 -10.79 16.51 -15.19
CA THR A 229 -11.05 15.23 -15.85
C THR A 229 -11.00 14.03 -14.90
N GLU A 230 -10.90 14.29 -13.59
CA GLU A 230 -10.66 13.29 -12.52
C GLU A 230 -9.57 12.27 -12.91
N SER A 231 -8.45 12.75 -13.46
CA SER A 231 -7.42 11.88 -14.03
C SER A 231 -6.02 12.11 -13.49
N LEU A 232 -5.28 11.01 -13.36
CA LEU A 232 -3.84 11.01 -13.10
C LEU A 232 -3.12 10.93 -14.44
N ARG A 233 -2.11 11.79 -14.61
CA ARG A 233 -1.24 11.83 -15.77
C ARG A 233 0.18 11.46 -15.34
N MET A 234 0.79 10.49 -16.02
CA MET A 234 2.11 9.94 -15.68
C MET A 234 2.97 9.87 -16.94
N ASN A 235 4.24 10.26 -16.84
CA ASN A 235 5.18 10.11 -17.94
C ASN A 235 5.60 8.64 -18.05
N VAL A 236 5.64 8.10 -19.26
CA VAL A 236 6.12 6.73 -19.52
C VAL A 236 7.57 6.54 -19.06
N ALA A 237 8.39 7.60 -19.09
CA ALA A 237 9.77 7.56 -18.61
C ALA A 237 9.90 7.37 -17.09
N ASP A 238 8.86 7.69 -16.32
CA ASP A 238 8.86 7.55 -14.85
C ASP A 238 8.36 6.15 -14.40
N ILE A 239 7.89 5.31 -15.32
CA ILE A 239 7.41 3.95 -15.05
C ILE A 239 8.63 3.01 -14.88
N PRO A 240 8.76 2.26 -13.76
CA PRO A 240 9.85 1.31 -13.58
C PRO A 240 9.88 0.24 -14.67
N ALA A 241 11.09 -0.07 -15.14
CA ALA A 241 11.29 -1.05 -16.22
C ALA A 241 10.65 -2.41 -15.88
N GLY A 242 9.91 -2.97 -16.84
CA GLY A 242 9.24 -4.27 -16.70
C GLY A 242 7.89 -4.24 -15.97
N ARG A 243 7.41 -3.07 -15.53
CA ARG A 243 6.04 -2.90 -14.99
C ARG A 243 5.11 -2.27 -16.03
N THR A 244 3.84 -2.66 -16.00
CA THR A 244 2.80 -1.99 -16.79
C THR A 244 2.06 -0.93 -15.98
N PHE A 245 1.52 0.09 -16.65
CA PHE A 245 0.75 1.14 -15.96
C PHE A 245 -0.52 0.59 -15.27
N LYS A 246 -1.07 -0.53 -15.74
CA LYS A 246 -2.20 -1.25 -15.12
C LYS A 246 -1.82 -1.99 -13.83
N GLU A 247 -0.56 -2.36 -13.65
CA GLU A 247 -0.02 -2.85 -12.37
C GLU A 247 0.25 -1.71 -11.38
N ILE A 248 0.48 -0.48 -11.87
CA ILE A 248 0.79 0.69 -11.04
C ILE A 248 -0.49 1.39 -10.58
N ILE A 249 -1.50 1.51 -11.44
CA ILE A 249 -2.77 2.18 -11.14
C ILE A 249 -3.92 1.18 -11.13
N HIS A 250 -4.32 0.78 -9.93
CA HIS A 250 -5.45 -0.13 -9.72
C HIS A 250 -6.22 0.21 -8.43
N PRO A 251 -7.49 -0.21 -8.29
CA PRO A 251 -8.23 -0.14 -7.02
C PRO A 251 -7.40 -0.65 -5.83
N GLY A 252 -7.38 0.12 -4.74
CA GLY A 252 -6.58 -0.14 -3.54
C GLY A 252 -5.28 0.68 -3.44
N VAL A 253 -4.72 1.15 -4.57
CA VAL A 253 -3.48 1.96 -4.59
C VAL A 253 -3.65 3.25 -3.81
N VAL A 254 -2.60 3.63 -3.09
CA VAL A 254 -2.52 4.84 -2.28
C VAL A 254 -1.64 5.87 -2.97
N ILE A 255 -2.06 7.13 -2.91
CA ILE A 255 -1.37 8.28 -3.44
C ILE A 255 -1.02 9.22 -2.29
N TYR A 256 0.19 9.74 -2.28
CA TYR A 256 0.63 10.82 -1.41
C TYR A 256 0.56 12.16 -2.14
N ASP A 257 -0.05 13.15 -1.51
CA ASP A 257 -0.12 14.53 -1.99
C ASP A 257 0.63 15.47 -1.03
N PRO A 258 1.77 16.03 -1.46
CA PRO A 258 2.62 16.90 -0.65
C PRO A 258 2.00 18.29 -0.39
N GLU A 259 0.98 18.68 -1.14
CA GLU A 259 0.36 20.01 -1.10
C GLU A 259 -1.00 20.01 -0.39
N LYS A 260 -1.57 18.83 -0.08
CA LYS A 260 -2.86 18.62 0.59
C LYS A 260 -2.94 19.18 2.03
N ALA A 261 -3.01 20.52 2.09
CA ALA A 261 -3.09 21.35 3.28
C ALA A 261 -4.33 22.29 3.26
N GLY A 262 -5.21 22.13 2.27
CA GLY A 262 -6.42 22.94 2.14
C GLY A 262 -7.37 22.77 3.34
N ARG A 263 -8.04 23.85 3.74
CA ARG A 263 -8.90 23.99 4.95
C ARG A 263 -9.97 22.93 5.19
N PHE A 264 -10.25 22.04 4.23
CA PHE A 264 -11.27 20.99 4.33
C PHE A 264 -10.72 19.56 4.12
N ALA A 265 -9.43 19.42 3.79
CA ALA A 265 -8.74 18.14 3.61
C ALA A 265 -7.57 17.98 4.62
N GLN A 266 -7.58 18.78 5.69
CA GLN A 266 -6.41 19.08 6.54
C GLN A 266 -5.73 17.85 7.15
N TYR A 267 -6.39 16.71 7.28
CA TYR A 267 -5.85 15.57 8.02
C TYR A 267 -5.15 14.52 7.15
N GLN A 268 -5.33 14.55 5.83
CA GLN A 268 -5.09 13.39 4.96
C GLN A 268 -4.18 13.76 3.79
N ARG A 269 -2.86 13.60 3.92
CA ARG A 269 -1.96 13.61 2.75
C ARG A 269 -2.15 12.42 1.82
N TRP A 270 -2.85 11.39 2.28
CA TRP A 270 -3.09 10.16 1.54
C TRP A 270 -4.43 10.20 0.81
N SER A 271 -4.47 9.58 -0.37
CA SER A 271 -5.67 9.38 -1.18
C SER A 271 -5.70 7.94 -1.70
N GLN A 272 -6.71 7.14 -1.34
CA GLN A 272 -6.84 5.75 -1.84
C GLN A 272 -7.74 5.69 -3.08
N ILE A 273 -7.26 5.05 -4.14
CA ILE A 273 -8.00 4.82 -5.39
C ILE A 273 -9.09 3.76 -5.14
N LEU A 274 -10.35 4.13 -5.37
CA LEU A 274 -11.52 3.25 -5.32
C LEU A 274 -11.73 2.53 -6.66
N MET A 275 -11.70 3.28 -7.76
CA MET A 275 -11.78 2.75 -9.12
C MET A 275 -10.74 3.43 -10.02
N ALA A 276 -10.26 2.70 -11.02
CA ALA A 276 -9.38 3.23 -12.06
C ALA A 276 -9.74 2.66 -13.43
N SER A 277 -9.68 3.51 -14.46
CA SER A 277 -9.73 3.13 -15.87
C SER A 277 -8.50 3.70 -16.56
N VAL A 278 -7.69 2.83 -17.16
CA VAL A 278 -6.47 3.21 -17.86
C VAL A 278 -6.79 3.52 -19.32
N ASP A 279 -6.34 4.68 -19.78
CA ASP A 279 -6.26 5.03 -21.20
C ASP A 279 -4.83 4.78 -21.69
N ASP A 280 -4.65 3.67 -22.40
CA ASP A 280 -3.34 3.26 -22.95
C ASP A 280 -2.88 4.18 -24.12
N SER A 281 -3.68 5.16 -24.55
CA SER A 281 -3.28 6.10 -25.61
C SER A 281 -2.29 7.15 -25.09
N ALA A 282 -1.01 6.81 -25.14
CA ALA A 282 0.08 7.68 -24.72
C ALA A 282 0.21 8.92 -25.65
N VAL A 283 -0.34 10.06 -25.24
CA VAL A 283 -0.23 11.33 -25.97
C VAL A 283 1.00 12.09 -25.46
N GLY A 284 1.99 12.30 -26.33
CA GLY A 284 3.22 13.02 -25.99
C GLY A 284 4.06 12.34 -24.89
N GLY A 285 4.04 11.00 -24.82
CA GLY A 285 4.76 10.24 -23.79
C GLY A 285 4.08 10.25 -22.40
N THR A 286 2.86 10.78 -22.29
CA THR A 286 2.06 10.77 -21.06
C THR A 286 0.91 9.78 -21.19
N ILE A 287 0.77 8.88 -20.22
CA ILE A 287 -0.38 7.97 -20.06
C ILE A 287 -1.37 8.60 -19.07
N ARG A 288 -2.67 8.30 -19.23
CA ARG A 288 -3.75 8.78 -18.35
C ARG A 288 -4.48 7.62 -17.66
N ALA A 289 -4.79 7.79 -16.38
CA ALA A 289 -5.80 6.98 -15.69
C ALA A 289 -6.93 7.90 -15.20
N PHE A 290 -8.18 7.57 -15.53
CA PHE A 290 -9.35 8.15 -14.87
C PHE A 290 -9.56 7.43 -13.54
N VAL A 291 -9.69 8.17 -12.44
CA VAL A 291 -9.69 7.59 -11.09
C VAL A 291 -10.77 8.19 -10.20
N THR A 292 -11.37 7.35 -9.35
CA THR A 292 -12.21 7.80 -8.23
C THR A 292 -11.53 7.42 -6.92
N PHE A 293 -11.78 8.19 -5.86
CA PHE A 293 -11.12 8.01 -4.57
C PHE A 293 -12.10 7.58 -3.47
N ALA A 294 -11.65 6.68 -2.58
CA ALA A 294 -12.42 6.25 -1.40
C ALA A 294 -12.31 7.26 -0.23
N SER A 295 -11.23 8.06 -0.25
CA SER A 295 -10.94 9.17 0.65
C SER A 295 -11.04 10.50 -0.11
N PRO A 296 -10.95 11.68 0.55
CA PRO A 296 -10.86 12.95 -0.15
C PRO A 296 -9.75 12.94 -1.22
N ARG A 297 -10.09 13.44 -2.41
CA ARG A 297 -9.22 13.51 -3.59
C ARG A 297 -7.95 14.36 -3.34
N PRO A 298 -6.89 14.21 -4.15
CA PRO A 298 -5.75 15.13 -4.14
C PRO A 298 -6.18 16.57 -4.45
N ASN A 299 -5.31 17.53 -4.14
CA ASN A 299 -5.46 18.93 -4.52
C ASN A 299 -5.53 19.06 -6.06
N PRO A 300 -6.47 19.84 -6.60
CA PRO A 300 -6.55 20.13 -8.04
C PRO A 300 -5.24 20.69 -8.60
N GLY A 301 -4.66 20.03 -9.60
CA GLY A 301 -3.44 20.47 -10.26
C GLY A 301 -2.15 20.22 -9.49
N SER A 302 -2.17 19.45 -8.39
CA SER A 302 -0.97 19.10 -7.64
C SER A 302 -0.14 18.01 -8.31
N THR A 303 1.17 18.01 -8.01
CA THR A 303 2.04 16.88 -8.31
C THR A 303 2.00 15.90 -7.14
N VAL A 304 1.50 14.70 -7.40
CA VAL A 304 1.30 13.63 -6.43
C VAL A 304 2.34 12.51 -6.61
N ARG A 305 2.46 11.65 -5.61
CA ARG A 305 3.33 10.46 -5.60
C ARG A 305 2.46 9.22 -5.48
N VAL A 306 2.43 8.38 -6.52
CA VAL A 306 1.74 7.10 -6.50
C VAL A 306 2.62 6.08 -5.78
N LEU A 307 2.11 5.42 -4.74
CA LEU A 307 2.88 4.45 -3.98
C LEU A 307 2.84 3.08 -4.68
N LEU A 308 3.99 2.66 -5.20
CA LEU A 308 4.10 1.38 -5.89
C LEU A 308 3.85 0.22 -4.93
N ASP A 309 3.19 -0.83 -5.43
CA ASP A 309 2.82 -2.03 -4.68
C ASP A 309 1.83 -1.81 -3.51
N SER A 310 1.28 -0.60 -3.36
CA SER A 310 0.28 -0.31 -2.33
C SER A 310 -1.08 -0.93 -2.67
N VAL A 311 -1.69 -1.59 -1.67
CA VAL A 311 -2.94 -2.36 -1.81
C VAL A 311 -4.06 -1.87 -0.90
N GLY A 312 -3.75 -1.08 0.12
CA GLY A 312 -4.75 -0.38 0.91
C GLY A 312 -4.16 0.51 2.00
N MET A 313 -5.05 1.19 2.73
CA MET A 313 -4.69 1.94 3.93
C MET A 313 -5.78 1.88 4.99
N ALA A 314 -5.41 2.13 6.25
CA ALA A 314 -6.34 2.42 7.34
C ALA A 314 -5.89 3.69 8.06
N GLU A 315 -6.86 4.41 8.66
CA GLU A 315 -6.62 5.68 9.34
C GLU A 315 -7.34 5.74 10.68
N GLN A 316 -6.71 6.36 11.67
CA GLN A 316 -7.27 6.59 12.99
C GLN A 316 -6.90 7.98 13.51
N MET A 317 -7.86 8.70 14.10
CA MET A 317 -7.56 9.90 14.88
C MET A 317 -7.06 9.46 16.26
N ILE A 318 -5.90 9.98 16.66
CA ILE A 318 -5.26 9.71 17.95
C ILE A 318 -4.92 11.03 18.66
N VAL A 319 -4.57 10.92 19.94
CA VAL A 319 -3.88 11.98 20.68
C VAL A 319 -2.41 11.56 20.81
N VAL A 320 -1.50 12.46 20.47
CA VAL A 320 -0.05 12.26 20.60
C VAL A 320 0.29 12.13 22.08
N GLU A 321 0.94 11.04 22.44
CA GLU A 321 1.27 10.70 23.81
C GLU A 321 2.51 11.45 24.29
N GLY A 322 2.48 11.89 25.54
CA GLY A 322 3.62 12.52 26.20
C GLY A 322 4.54 11.58 26.96
N SER A 323 5.39 12.18 27.78
CA SER A 323 6.21 11.50 28.77
C SER A 323 5.33 10.96 29.90
N SER A 324 4.95 9.69 29.79
CA SER A 324 4.26 8.94 30.84
C SER A 324 5.22 8.60 31.98
N ALA A 325 4.75 8.65 33.22
CA ALA A 325 5.53 8.18 34.38
C ALA A 325 5.88 6.68 34.30
N TYR A 326 5.17 5.91 33.47
CA TYR A 326 5.43 4.50 33.16
C TYR A 326 6.56 4.29 32.13
N SER A 327 7.28 5.34 31.69
CA SER A 327 8.49 5.22 30.85
C SER A 327 9.79 5.23 31.67
N ARG A 328 9.77 4.64 32.87
CA ARG A 328 10.91 4.43 33.76
C ARG A 328 10.95 2.98 34.23
#